data_AF-A0A7L5Y7Y2-F1
#
_entry.id   AF-A0A7L5Y7Y2-F1
#
_cell.length_a   1.000
_cell.length_b   1.000
_cell.length_c   1.000
_cell.angle_alpha   90.00
_cell.angle_beta   90.00
_cell.angle_gamma   90.00
#
_symmetry.space_group_name_H-M   'P 1'
#
loop_
_entity.id
_entity.type
_entity.pdbx_description
1 polymer ?
#
loop_
_entity_poly.entity_id
_entity_poly.type
_entity_poly.pdbx_seq_one_letter_code
_entity_poly.pdbx_strand_id
1 'polypeptide(L)'
;MLYQLLTDRRPFDGANEYEIITAIVADDPPPPSQFNTALPRGLDRLIERALAKEAADRFPTAADFARALREAVQPGDDTTVRPPPGPRSGPGEAGAPPARASGAARCRLPWAAAPRAR
;
A
#
# COMPACT_ATOMS: atom_id res chain seq x y z
N MET A 1 -10.34 15.89 -6.57
CA MET A 1 -10.55 15.64 -8.02
C MET A 1 -9.62 14.58 -8.61
N LEU A 2 -8.35 14.46 -8.18
CA LEU A 2 -7.42 13.45 -8.74
C LEU A 2 -7.97 12.01 -8.74
N TYR A 3 -8.57 11.55 -7.64
CA TYR A 3 -9.15 10.21 -7.53
C TYR A 3 -10.13 9.90 -8.67
N GLN A 4 -11.00 10.86 -8.97
CA GLN A 4 -12.00 10.72 -10.03
C GLN A 4 -11.39 10.71 -11.41
N LEU A 5 -10.32 11.46 -11.66
CA LEU A 5 -9.61 11.41 -12.95
C LEU A 5 -8.92 10.07 -13.18
N LEU A 6 -8.51 9.38 -12.11
CA LEU A 6 -7.80 8.10 -12.20
C LEU A 6 -8.73 6.89 -12.28
N THR A 7 -9.92 6.99 -11.68
CA THR A 7 -10.87 5.87 -11.51
C THR A 7 -12.20 6.07 -12.23
N ASP A 8 -12.43 7.25 -12.78
CA ASP A 8 -13.72 7.74 -13.30
C ASP A 8 -14.87 7.70 -12.28
N ARG A 9 -14.52 7.64 -10.98
CA ARG A 9 -15.48 7.48 -9.87
C ARG A 9 -15.22 8.46 -8.75
N ARG A 10 -16.26 8.81 -8.01
CA ARG A 10 -16.10 9.62 -6.80
C ARG A 10 -15.58 8.75 -5.64
N PRO A 11 -14.69 9.29 -4.79
CA PRO A 11 -14.18 8.56 -3.62
C PRO A 11 -15.24 8.37 -2.53
N PHE A 12 -16.21 9.29 -2.43
CA PHE A 12 -17.37 9.21 -1.54
C PHE A 12 -18.62 9.43 -2.40
N ASP A 13 -19.57 8.52 -2.32
CA ASP A 13 -20.85 8.59 -3.02
C ASP A 13 -21.95 8.09 -2.07
N GLY A 14 -23.20 8.50 -2.28
CA GLY A 14 -24.30 8.24 -1.35
C GLY A 14 -25.63 8.65 -1.96
N ALA A 15 -26.73 8.04 -1.50
CA ALA A 15 -28.05 8.27 -2.07
C ALA A 15 -28.64 9.64 -1.71
N ASN A 16 -28.10 10.28 -0.67
CA ASN A 16 -28.53 11.58 -0.14
C ASN A 16 -27.33 12.34 0.46
N GLU A 17 -27.50 13.64 0.69
CA GLU A 17 -26.42 14.51 1.20
C GLU A 17 -25.89 14.07 2.57
N TYR A 18 -26.76 13.53 3.42
CA TYR A 18 -26.39 13.03 4.75
C TYR A 18 -25.45 11.82 4.64
N GLU A 19 -25.78 10.84 3.79
CA GLU A 19 -24.91 9.68 3.52
C GLU A 19 -23.56 10.10 2.95
N ILE A 20 -23.52 11.10 2.06
CA ILE A 20 -22.26 11.62 1.53
C ILE A 20 -21.42 12.24 2.65
N ILE A 21 -22.02 13.03 3.54
CA ILE A 21 -21.31 13.62 4.69
C ILE A 21 -20.80 12.52 5.62
N THR A 22 -21.63 11.51 5.92
CA THR A 22 -21.21 10.37 6.74
C THR A 22 -20.05 9.62 6.09
N ALA A 23 -20.10 9.34 4.80
CA ALA A 23 -19.01 8.68 4.07
C ALA A 23 -17.72 9.52 4.09
N ILE A 24 -17.83 10.85 3.94
CA ILE A 24 -16.68 11.76 4.05
C ILE A 24 -16.05 11.71 5.45
N VAL A 25 -16.82 11.48 6.51
CA VAL A 25 -16.30 11.45 7.89
C VAL A 25 -15.84 10.06 8.31
N ALA A 26 -16.55 9.01 7.93
CA ALA A 26 -16.42 7.67 8.51
C ALA A 26 -15.78 6.64 7.57
N ASP A 27 -15.99 6.76 6.25
CA ASP A 27 -15.53 5.74 5.30
C ASP A 27 -14.15 6.05 4.75
N ASP A 28 -13.35 5.02 4.55
CA ASP A 28 -12.10 5.10 3.81
C ASP A 28 -12.34 4.84 2.32
N PRO A 29 -11.77 5.66 1.43
CA PRO A 29 -11.98 5.50 -0.01
C PRO A 29 -11.31 4.20 -0.50
N PRO A 30 -11.98 3.43 -1.36
CA PRO A 30 -11.40 2.21 -1.90
C PRO A 30 -10.14 2.52 -2.74
N PRO A 31 -9.12 1.66 -2.71
CA PRO A 31 -7.87 1.94 -3.39
C PRO A 31 -8.07 2.02 -4.92
N PRO A 32 -7.47 3.02 -5.59
CA PRO A 32 -7.72 3.30 -7.00
C PRO A 32 -7.23 2.19 -7.93
N SER A 33 -6.22 1.41 -7.54
CA SER A 33 -5.78 0.22 -8.28
C SER A 33 -6.85 -0.87 -8.41
N GLN A 34 -7.89 -0.89 -7.56
CA GLN A 34 -9.02 -1.81 -7.72
C GLN A 34 -9.89 -1.46 -8.93
N PHE A 35 -9.96 -0.19 -9.31
CA PHE A 35 -10.76 0.27 -10.43
C PHE A 35 -9.96 0.43 -11.72
N ASN A 36 -8.68 0.78 -11.58
CA ASN A 36 -7.79 0.98 -12.72
C ASN A 36 -6.49 0.19 -12.54
N THR A 37 -6.42 -0.97 -13.20
CA THR A 37 -5.26 -1.88 -13.19
C THR A 37 -4.02 -1.30 -13.88
N ALA A 38 -4.15 -0.20 -14.62
CA ALA A 38 -2.99 0.51 -15.18
C ALA A 38 -2.25 1.34 -14.12
N LEU A 39 -2.80 1.50 -12.92
CA LEU A 39 -2.17 2.24 -11.83
C LEU A 39 -1.20 1.34 -11.05
N PRO A 40 0.03 1.82 -10.77
CA PRO A 40 0.96 1.08 -9.94
C PRO A 40 0.46 1.02 -8.50
N ARG A 41 0.61 -0.14 -7.84
CA ARG A 41 0.16 -0.35 -6.44
C ARG A 41 0.81 0.61 -5.44
N GLY A 42 2.02 1.11 -5.76
CA GLY A 42 2.69 2.14 -4.95
C GLY A 42 1.89 3.45 -4.85
N LEU A 43 1.03 3.74 -5.83
CA LEU A 43 0.21 4.95 -5.87
C LEU A 43 -0.96 4.90 -4.87
N ASP A 44 -1.45 3.70 -4.52
CA ASP A 44 -2.59 3.54 -3.62
C ASP A 44 -2.33 4.19 -2.26
N ARG A 45 -1.14 3.97 -1.70
CA ARG A 45 -0.72 4.54 -0.40
C ARG A 45 -0.63 6.06 -0.45
N LEU A 46 -0.23 6.64 -1.58
CA LEU A 46 -0.17 8.09 -1.74
C LEU A 46 -1.57 8.70 -1.79
N ILE A 47 -2.51 8.04 -2.47
CA ILE A 47 -3.89 8.50 -2.61
C ILE A 47 -4.66 8.33 -1.31
N GLU A 48 -4.47 7.20 -0.61
CA GLU A 48 -4.97 6.96 0.75
C GLU A 48 -4.52 8.08 1.69
N ARG A 49 -3.21 8.39 1.70
CA ARG A 49 -2.66 9.48 2.51
C ARG A 49 -3.20 10.85 2.13
N ALA A 50 -3.40 11.12 0.84
CA ALA A 50 -3.94 12.41 0.38
C ALA A 50 -5.42 12.60 0.75
N LEU A 51 -6.17 11.51 0.91
CA LEU A 51 -7.58 11.48 1.30
C LEU A 51 -7.77 11.21 2.81
N ALA A 52 -6.69 11.17 3.59
CA ALA A 52 -6.75 10.96 5.03
C ALA A 52 -7.61 12.05 5.71
N LYS A 53 -8.39 11.64 6.72
CA LYS A 53 -9.31 12.51 7.45
C LYS A 53 -8.54 13.59 8.21
N GLU A 54 -7.54 13.15 8.97
CA GLU A 54 -6.68 14.01 9.74
C GLU A 54 -5.74 14.82 8.84
N ALA A 55 -5.65 16.13 9.11
CA ALA A 55 -4.74 17.01 8.36
C ALA A 55 -3.27 16.66 8.60
N ALA A 56 -2.93 16.10 9.75
CA ALA A 56 -1.58 15.69 10.10
C ALA A 56 -1.09 14.47 9.27
N ASP A 57 -2.02 13.58 8.91
CA ASP A 57 -1.71 12.41 8.09
C ASP A 57 -1.59 12.76 6.60
N ARG A 58 -2.13 13.92 6.18
CA ARG A 58 -2.05 14.42 4.80
C ARG A 58 -0.65 14.94 4.43
N PHE A 59 -0.51 15.30 3.16
CA PHE A 59 0.66 16.03 2.70
C PHE A 59 0.60 17.47 3.21
N PRO A 60 1.69 17.99 3.78
CA PRO A 60 1.71 19.34 4.34
C PRO A 60 1.52 20.42 3.26
N THR A 61 1.93 20.15 2.02
CA THR A 61 1.71 21.04 0.89
C THR A 61 1.29 20.27 -0.37
N ALA A 62 0.60 20.98 -1.27
CA ALA A 62 0.30 20.44 -2.60
C ALA A 62 1.58 20.12 -3.41
N ALA A 63 2.67 20.84 -3.15
CA ALA A 63 3.96 20.60 -3.80
C ALA A 63 4.59 19.27 -3.35
N ASP A 64 4.52 18.95 -2.05
CA ASP A 64 4.98 17.66 -1.52
C ASP A 64 4.18 16.49 -2.09
N PHE A 65 2.86 16.67 -2.23
CA PHE A 65 2.01 15.69 -2.88
C PHE A 65 2.37 15.49 -4.36
N ALA A 66 2.53 16.59 -5.10
CA ALA A 66 2.91 16.53 -6.52
C ALA A 66 4.30 15.89 -6.72
N ARG A 67 5.24 16.11 -5.80
CA ARG A 67 6.54 15.44 -5.80
C ARG A 67 6.38 13.93 -5.61
N ALA A 68 5.66 13.51 -4.58
CA ALA A 68 5.44 12.10 -4.29
C ALA A 68 4.71 11.38 -5.45
N LEU A 69 3.72 12.04 -6.08
CA LEU A 69 3.05 11.51 -7.28
C LEU A 69 4.01 11.33 -8.44
N ARG A 70 4.87 12.32 -8.72
CA ARG A 70 5.85 12.21 -9.80
C ARG A 70 6.82 11.06 -9.56
N GLU A 71 7.31 10.91 -8.33
CA GLU A 71 8.19 9.80 -7.95
C GLU A 71 7.52 8.43 -8.16
N ALA A 72 6.23 8.31 -7.82
CA ALA A 72 5.49 7.04 -7.97
C ALA A 72 5.08 6.70 -9.41
N VAL A 73 5.09 7.65 -10.33
CA VAL A 73 4.70 7.45 -11.75
C VAL A 73 5.93 7.33 -12.66
N GLN A 74 7.15 7.51 -12.13
CA GLN A 74 8.37 7.30 -12.91
C GLN A 74 8.40 5.86 -13.47
N PRO A 75 8.49 5.69 -14.80
CA PRO A 75 8.52 4.38 -15.44
C PRO A 75 9.87 3.72 -15.13
N GLY A 76 9.94 3.01 -14.01
CA GLY A 76 11.15 2.34 -13.55
C GLY A 76 11.05 1.72 -12.15
N ASP A 77 10.14 2.20 -11.31
CA ASP A 77 10.09 1.79 -9.91
C ASP A 77 8.80 1.03 -9.58
N ASP A 78 8.77 -0.25 -9.96
CA ASP A 78 8.04 -1.29 -9.20
C ASP A 78 8.73 -1.51 -7.84
N THR A 79 9.03 -0.42 -7.13
CA THR A 79 9.69 -0.44 -5.83
C THR A 79 8.60 -0.62 -4.78
N THR A 80 8.16 -1.87 -4.64
CA THR A 80 7.66 -2.39 -3.37
C THR A 80 8.47 -1.80 -2.22
N VAL A 81 7.79 -1.06 -1.34
CA VAL A 81 8.12 -0.84 0.08
C VAL A 81 9.62 -0.98 0.38
N ARG A 82 10.37 0.13 0.37
CA ARG A 82 11.66 0.14 1.05
C ARG A 82 11.38 0.17 2.56
N PRO A 83 11.59 -0.91 3.33
CA PRO A 83 11.53 -0.83 4.78
C PRO A 83 12.58 0.18 5.28
N PRO A 84 12.33 0.86 6.42
CA PRO A 84 13.28 1.84 6.96
C PRO A 84 14.66 1.17 7.12
N PRO A 85 15.77 1.85 6.78
CA PRO A 85 17.10 1.29 6.99
C PRO A 85 17.28 1.08 8.49
N GLY A 86 17.28 -0.19 8.91
CA GLY A 86 17.74 -0.57 10.24
C GLY A 86 19.17 -0.05 10.47
N PRO A 87 19.55 0.27 11.71
CA PRO A 87 20.87 0.82 11.98
C PRO A 87 21.94 -0.15 11.51
N ARG A 88 22.82 0.33 10.61
CA ARG A 88 24.00 -0.40 10.15
C ARG A 88 24.98 -0.53 11.31
N SER A 89 24.94 -1.65 12.03
CA SER A 89 26.06 -2.07 12.85
C SER A 89 27.11 -2.72 11.95
N GLY A 90 28.21 -2.00 11.75
CA GLY A 90 29.44 -2.51 11.14
C GLY A 90 30.25 -3.42 12.08
N PRO A 91 31.34 -4.02 11.57
CA PRO A 91 31.63 -5.44 11.81
C PRO A 91 32.88 -5.69 12.68
N GLY A 92 32.92 -6.87 13.32
CA GLY A 92 34.18 -7.54 13.62
C GLY A 92 34.25 -8.21 14.98
N GLU A 93 33.83 -9.48 15.07
CA GLU A 93 34.72 -10.46 15.69
C GLU A 93 34.42 -11.86 15.13
N ALA A 94 35.46 -12.40 14.50
CA ALA A 94 35.51 -13.75 13.95
C ALA A 94 35.87 -14.74 15.05
N GLY A 95 35.18 -15.87 15.11
CA GLY A 95 35.54 -16.94 16.04
C GLY A 95 34.78 -18.26 15.83
N ALA A 96 35.40 -19.16 15.07
CA ALA A 96 35.36 -20.63 15.23
C ALA A 96 34.19 -21.47 14.60
N PRO A 97 34.46 -22.76 14.24
CA PRO A 97 33.92 -23.45 13.04
C PRO A 97 32.81 -24.50 13.36
N PRO A 98 32.29 -25.28 12.37
CA PRO A 98 30.92 -25.80 12.39
C PRO A 98 30.79 -27.18 13.06
N ALA A 99 29.72 -27.35 13.84
CA ALA A 99 29.23 -28.65 14.29
C ALA A 99 28.01 -29.09 13.46
N ARG A 100 28.07 -30.35 13.03
CA ARG A 100 27.17 -31.02 12.08
C ARG A 100 25.79 -31.33 12.68
N ALA A 101 24.82 -31.36 11.75
CA ALA A 101 23.73 -32.34 11.59
C ALA A 101 22.78 -32.63 12.76
N SER A 102 21.49 -32.36 12.51
CA SER A 102 20.41 -33.36 12.35
C SER A 102 19.14 -32.57 12.01
N GLY A 103 18.38 -32.82 10.96
CA GLY A 103 17.61 -34.04 10.73
C GLY A 103 16.11 -33.68 10.78
N ALA A 104 15.29 -34.38 9.98
CA ALA A 104 13.84 -34.24 9.77
C ALA A 104 13.40 -33.12 8.82
N ALA A 105 13.21 -33.42 7.52
CA ALA A 105 11.97 -33.98 6.95
C ALA A 105 10.81 -32.98 7.06
N ARG A 106 10.60 -32.14 6.04
CA ARG A 106 9.74 -32.36 4.86
C ARG A 106 8.24 -32.53 5.19
N CYS A 107 7.47 -31.98 4.26
CA CYS A 107 6.03 -32.14 4.02
C CYS A 107 5.18 -31.11 4.76
N ARG A 108 4.80 -30.03 4.08
CA ARG A 108 3.68 -29.92 3.11
C ARG A 108 2.35 -29.99 3.85
N LEU A 109 1.66 -28.86 3.89
CA LEU A 109 0.22 -28.87 3.67
C LEU A 109 -0.13 -27.81 2.62
N PRO A 110 -0.69 -28.23 1.47
CA PRO A 110 -1.29 -27.34 0.51
C PRO A 110 -2.65 -26.91 1.06
N TRP A 111 -2.87 -25.63 1.30
CA TRP A 111 -4.18 -25.11 1.71
C TRP A 111 -5.21 -25.11 0.56
N ALA A 112 -5.05 -26.02 -0.42
CA ALA A 112 -6.05 -26.29 -1.42
C ALA A 112 -7.29 -26.88 -0.74
N ALA A 113 -8.35 -26.09 -0.59
CA ALA A 113 -9.67 -26.35 -1.17
C ALA A 113 -10.78 -25.59 -0.40
N ALA A 114 -11.57 -24.80 -1.12
CA ALA A 114 -13.01 -25.02 -1.20
C ALA A 114 -13.65 -24.17 -2.34
N PRO A 115 -14.54 -24.75 -3.17
CA PRO A 115 -15.20 -24.08 -4.29
C PRO A 115 -16.59 -23.51 -3.95
N ARG A 116 -16.99 -22.50 -4.76
CA ARG A 116 -18.34 -22.11 -5.23
C ARG A 116 -19.57 -22.40 -4.35
N ALA A 117 -20.31 -21.34 -4.03
CA ALA A 117 -21.77 -21.36 -3.96
C ALA A 117 -22.33 -20.26 -4.89
N ARG A 118 -23.59 -20.45 -5.30
CA ARG A 118 -24.20 -20.09 -6.57
C ARG A 118 -25.14 -18.91 -6.44
#